data_AF-A0A2D6P6N8-F1
#
_entry.id   AF-A0A2D6P6N8-F1
#
_cell.length_a   1.000
_cell.length_b   1.000
_cell.length_c   1.000
_cell.angle_alpha   90.00
_cell.angle_beta   90.00
_cell.angle_gamma   90.00
#
_symmetry.space_group_name_H-M   'P 1'
#
loop_
_entity.id
_entity.type
_entity.pdbx_description
1 polymer ?
#
loop_
_entity_poly.entity_id
_entity_poly.type
_entity_poly.pdbx_seq_one_letter_code
_entity_poly.pdbx_strand_id
1 'polypeptide(L)' 'MKKEEKEQLKNFKELKVRPGTPDDLKLAIQTFIQQAVIVGEYELDTMPTEYTENLLRTMSKYPEYNLLTLELINIVNQNK' A
#
# COMPACT_ATOMS: atom_id res chain seq x y z
N MET A 1 7.22 18.21 -4.35
CA MET A 1 6.39 17.42 -5.30
C MET A 1 5.77 18.30 -6.41
N LYS A 2 5.74 17.83 -7.66
CA LYS A 2 5.11 18.51 -8.82
C LYS A 2 3.58 18.42 -8.76
N LYS A 3 2.87 19.31 -9.47
CA LYS A 3 1.39 19.34 -9.51
C LYS A 3 0.77 18.03 -10.02
N GLU A 4 1.42 17.39 -10.99
CA GLU A 4 0.98 16.10 -11.56
C GLU A 4 1.06 14.95 -10.54
N GLU A 5 2.11 14.90 -9.73
CA GLU A 5 2.27 13.90 -8.67
C GLU A 5 1.19 14.05 -7.58
N LYS A 6 0.84 15.30 -7.23
CA LYS A 6 -0.28 15.60 -6.32
C LYS A 6 -1.63 15.14 -6.86
N GLU A 7 -1.88 15.30 -8.15
CA GLU A 7 -3.11 14.83 -8.80
C GLU A 7 -3.14 13.30 -8.89
N GLN A 8 -2.01 12.65 -9.14
CA GLN A 8 -1.92 11.19 -9.10
C GLN A 8 -2.23 10.64 -7.70
N LEU A 9 -1.71 11.26 -6.63
CA LEU A 9 -2.00 10.87 -5.24
C LEU A 9 -3.49 10.97 -4.88
N LYS A 10 -4.22 11.96 -5.42
CA LYS A 10 -5.67 12.05 -5.23
C LYS A 10 -6.39 10.88 -5.87
N ASN A 11 -5.96 10.43 -7.05
CA ASN A 11 -6.57 9.29 -7.74
C ASN A 11 -6.36 7.96 -6.97
N PHE A 12 -5.24 7.82 -6.25
CA PHE A 12 -5.01 6.64 -5.40
C PHE A 12 -6.04 6.51 -4.27
N LYS A 13 -6.61 7.62 -3.76
CA LYS A 13 -7.66 7.59 -2.73
C LYS A 13 -8.95 6.93 -3.22
N GLU A 14 -9.19 6.95 -4.54
CA GLU A 14 -10.40 6.40 -5.15
C GLU A 14 -10.25 4.95 -5.61
N LEU A 15 -9.04 4.37 -5.47
CA LEU A 15 -8.80 2.98 -5.85
C LEU A 15 -9.67 2.04 -5.01
N LYS A 16 -10.47 1.24 -5.72
CA LYS A 16 -11.29 0.21 -5.11
C LYS A 16 -10.56 -1.13 -5.19
N VAL A 17 -10.48 -1.81 -4.05
CA VAL A 17 -10.00 -3.18 -4.00
C VAL A 17 -10.98 -4.06 -4.78
N ARG A 18 -10.44 -5.04 -5.52
CA ARG A 18 -11.21 -5.92 -6.39
C ARG A 18 -12.34 -6.65 -5.62
N PRO A 19 -13.52 -6.82 -6.22
CA PRO A 19 -14.55 -7.70 -5.66
C PRO A 19 -14.01 -9.13 -5.46
N GLY A 20 -14.38 -9.77 -4.34
CA GLY A 20 -13.91 -11.10 -3.98
C GLY A 20 -12.61 -11.13 -3.15
N THR A 21 -11.95 -9.99 -2.95
CA THR A 21 -10.85 -9.92 -1.97
C THR A 21 -11.40 -10.10 -0.54
N PRO A 22 -10.73 -10.87 0.33
CA PRO A 22 -11.08 -11.00 1.74
C PRO A 22 -11.14 -9.64 2.46
N ASP A 23 -12.06 -9.47 3.40
CA ASP A 23 -12.34 -8.15 3.99
C ASP A 23 -11.18 -7.60 4.84
N ASP A 24 -10.43 -8.45 5.53
CA ASP A 24 -9.23 -8.03 6.26
C ASP A 24 -8.11 -7.59 5.30
N LEU A 25 -7.95 -8.29 4.17
CA LEU A 25 -7.01 -7.91 3.13
C LEU A 25 -7.43 -6.60 2.43
N LYS A 26 -8.72 -6.39 2.17
CA LYS A 26 -9.23 -5.10 1.69
C LYS A 26 -8.86 -3.97 2.64
N LEU A 27 -9.12 -4.18 3.94
CA LEU A 27 -8.82 -3.18 4.96
C LEU A 27 -7.32 -2.88 5.05
N ALA A 28 -6.47 -3.91 4.98
CA ALA A 28 -5.02 -3.74 5.01
C ALA A 28 -4.51 -2.95 3.79
N ILE A 29 -5.00 -3.25 2.59
CA ILE A 29 -4.66 -2.53 1.35
C ILE A 29 -5.11 -1.06 1.45
N GLN A 30 -6.36 -0.82 1.87
CA GLN A 30 -6.90 0.54 1.98
C GLN A 30 -6.12 1.38 3.00
N THR A 31 -5.78 0.78 4.14
CA THR A 31 -4.99 1.46 5.19
C THR A 31 -3.60 1.84 4.67
N PHE A 32 -2.92 0.91 3.98
CA PHE A 32 -1.61 1.18 3.39
C PHE A 32 -1.66 2.30 2.35
N ILE A 33 -2.64 2.28 1.43
CA ILE A 33 -2.80 3.31 0.41
C ILE A 33 -3.06 4.68 1.05
N GLN A 34 -3.94 4.75 2.05
CA GLN A 34 -4.22 6.01 2.74
C GLN A 34 -2.96 6.60 3.37
N GLN A 35 -2.12 5.78 4.00
CA GLN A 35 -0.86 6.23 4.58
C GLN A 35 0.16 6.63 3.52
N ALA A 36 0.24 5.90 2.41
CA ALA A 36 1.10 6.28 1.29
C ALA A 36 0.72 7.66 0.73
N VAL A 37 -0.59 7.92 0.63
CA VAL A 37 -1.10 9.21 0.20
C VAL A 37 -0.82 10.31 1.22
N ILE A 38 -0.96 10.05 2.53
CA ILE A 38 -0.59 11.02 3.59
C ILE A 38 0.90 11.37 3.49
N VAL A 39 1.77 10.37 3.39
CA VAL A 39 3.22 10.59 3.23
C VAL A 39 3.51 11.47 2.02
N GLY A 40 2.87 11.21 0.88
CA GLY A 40 3.00 12.04 -0.30
C GLY A 40 2.44 13.45 -0.13
N GLU A 41 1.20 13.59 0.34
CA GLU A 41 0.50 14.88 0.47
C GLU A 41 1.19 15.84 1.44
N TYR A 42 1.72 15.32 2.54
CA TYR A 42 2.42 16.10 3.56
C TYR A 42 3.94 16.09 3.39
N GLU A 43 4.45 15.50 2.30
CA GLU A 43 5.87 15.40 1.99
C GLU A 43 6.70 14.86 3.18
N LEU A 44 6.17 13.82 3.84
CA LEU A 44 6.85 13.16 4.96
C LEU A 44 8.03 12.34 4.45
N ASP A 45 9.12 12.31 5.23
CA ASP A 45 10.35 11.60 4.83
C ASP A 45 10.14 10.08 4.74
N THR A 46 9.30 9.51 5.60
CA THR A 46 9.11 8.06 5.70
C THR A 46 7.69 7.69 6.11
N MET A 47 7.24 6.52 5.65
CA MET A 47 6.06 5.86 6.17
C MET A 47 6.41 5.07 7.44
N PRO A 48 5.56 5.09 8.49
CA PRO A 48 5.72 4.18 9.62
C PRO A 48 5.68 2.71 9.18
N THR A 49 6.67 1.93 9.61
CA THR A 49 6.87 0.53 9.18
C THR A 49 5.68 -0.38 9.48
N GLU A 50 4.92 -0.08 10.54
CA GLU A 50 3.72 -0.83 10.96
C GLU A 50 2.71 -1.00 9.81
N TYR A 51 2.52 0.01 8.96
CA TYR A 51 1.54 -0.06 7.89
C TYR A 51 1.97 -1.05 6.79
N THR A 52 3.25 -1.06 6.46
CA THR A 52 3.83 -2.03 5.52
C THR A 52 3.83 -3.44 6.13
N GLU A 53 4.20 -3.59 7.41
CA GLU A 53 4.16 -4.87 8.11
C GLU A 53 2.75 -5.44 8.19
N ASN A 54 1.75 -4.60 8.45
CA ASN A 54 0.35 -5.03 8.53
C ASN A 54 -0.17 -5.51 7.17
N LEU A 55 0.20 -4.83 6.09
CA LEU A 55 -0.11 -5.28 4.74
C LEU A 55 0.52 -6.65 4.46
N LEU A 56 1.83 -6.79 4.65
CA LEU A 56 2.57 -8.03 4.37
C LEU A 56 2.07 -9.22 5.21
N ARG A 57 1.83 -9.01 6.51
CA ARG A 57 1.28 -10.03 7.41
C ARG A 57 -0.13 -10.46 7.03
N THR A 58 -0.94 -9.54 6.50
CA THR A 58 -2.30 -9.89 6.07
C THR A 58 -2.25 -10.66 4.75
N MET A 59 -1.42 -10.21 3.79
CA MET A 59 -1.21 -10.92 2.52
C MET A 59 -0.66 -12.33 2.72
N SER A 60 0.20 -12.57 3.71
CA SER A 60 0.77 -13.89 3.97
C SER A 60 -0.25 -14.95 4.41
N LYS A 61 -1.47 -14.55 4.78
CA LYS A 61 -2.56 -15.48 5.10
C LYS A 61 -3.20 -16.11 3.85
N TYR A 62 -2.93 -15.56 2.67
CA TYR A 62 -3.61 -15.85 1.42
C TYR A 62 -2.61 -16.35 0.36
N PRO A 63 -2.39 -17.68 0.26
CA PRO A 63 -1.39 -18.25 -0.63
C PRO A 63 -1.54 -17.85 -2.10
N GLU A 64 -2.77 -17.58 -2.54
CA GLU A 64 -3.09 -17.08 -3.88
C GLU A 64 -2.41 -15.75 -4.23
N TYR A 65 -1.99 -14.98 -3.22
CA TYR A 65 -1.28 -13.72 -3.39
C TYR A 65 0.23 -13.83 -3.13
N ASN A 66 0.79 -15.01 -2.87
CA ASN A 66 2.20 -15.17 -2.50
C ASN A 66 3.19 -14.54 -3.48
N LEU A 67 2.97 -14.70 -4.79
CA LEU A 67 3.84 -14.08 -5.80
C LEU A 67 3.82 -12.55 -5.68
N LEU A 68 2.63 -11.97 -5.53
CA LEU A 68 2.46 -10.54 -5.34
C LEU A 68 3.09 -10.06 -4.02
N THR A 69 2.96 -10.84 -2.94
CA THR A 69 3.60 -10.55 -1.65
C THR A 69 5.12 -10.50 -1.79
N LEU A 70 5.72 -11.45 -2.51
CA LEU A 70 7.17 -11.49 -2.74
C LEU A 70 7.65 -10.32 -3.61
N GLU A 71 6.91 -9.97 -4.66
CA GLU A 71 7.19 -8.78 -5.47
C GLU A 71 7.18 -7.50 -4.62
N LEU A 72 6.17 -7.36 -3.75
CA LEU A 72 6.09 -6.21 -2.84
C LEU A 72 7.27 -6.16 -1.86
N ILE A 73 7.64 -7.30 -1.27
CA ILE A 73 8.82 -7.39 -0.38
C ILE A 73 10.09 -6.95 -1.12
N ASN A 74 10.25 -7.39 -2.37
CA ASN A 74 11.40 -6.98 -3.19
C ASN A 74 11.41 -5.47 -3.41
N ILE A 75 10.29 -4.87 -3.78
CA ILE A 75 10.17 -3.41 -3.97
C ILE A 75 10.53 -2.63 -2.69
N VAL A 76 10.03 -3.09 -1.53
CA VAL A 76 10.31 -2.45 -0.24
C VAL A 76 11.79 -2.58 0.12
N ASN A 77 12.42 -3.71 -0.18
CA ASN A 77 13.83 -3.95 0.14
C ASN A 77 14.80 -3.32 -0.87
N GLN A 78 14.39 -3.06 -2.11
CA GLN A 78 15.23 -2.39 -3.12
C GLN A 78 15.41 -0.89 -2.84
N ASN A 79 14.61 -0.31 -1.95
CA ASN A 79 14.68 1.11 -1.56
C ASN A 79 15.31 1.33 -0.16
N LYS A 80 16.02 0.32 0.36
CA LYS A 80 16.82 0.42 1.60
C LYS A 80 18.29 0.62 1.30
#